data_AF-A0A358NL84-F1
#
_entry.id   AF-A0A358NL84-F1
#
_cell.length_a   1.000
_cell.length_b   1.000
_cell.length_c   1.000
_cell.angle_alpha   90.00
_cell.angle_beta   90.00
_cell.angle_gamma   90.00
#
_symmetry.space_group_name_H-M   'P 1'
#
loop_
_entity.id
_entity.type
_entity.pdbx_description
1 polymer ?
#
loop_
_entity_poly.entity_id
_entity_poly.type
_entity_poly.pdbx_seq_one_letter_code
_entity_poly.pdbx_strand_id
1 'polypeptide(L)'
;MDEPNSAYSLPVMHITGPGGTVDWGTWTEFMDKSTNTFQGVYKPNGTISDYSRDNVVAMGRKLRLENLGYTALSQVDHFVTSSSSWVRPEDLWLIRCDGVVEYCYEWYGYRIYGSDTLWDITKGGIANLNHHNIANITPKKQAQNWMTKVQSTKP
;
A
#
# COMPACT_ATOMS: atom_id res chain seq x y z
N MET A 1 5.44 7.37 -20.88
CA MET A 1 5.85 6.10 -20.27
C MET A 1 5.78 6.36 -18.78
N ASP A 2 4.79 5.78 -18.12
CA ASP A 2 4.37 6.15 -16.76
C ASP A 2 5.11 5.25 -15.76
N GLU A 3 6.21 5.76 -15.22
CA GLU A 3 6.98 5.08 -14.19
C GLU A 3 7.11 5.97 -12.94
N PRO A 4 6.98 5.42 -11.72
CA PRO A 4 7.22 6.16 -10.50
C PRO A 4 8.73 6.31 -10.29
N ASN A 5 9.27 7.37 -10.88
CA ASN A 5 10.57 7.93 -10.54
C ASN A 5 10.34 9.43 -10.35
N SER A 6 11.03 10.05 -9.39
CA SER A 6 10.94 11.49 -9.09
C SER A 6 11.17 12.40 -10.31
N ALA A 7 11.72 11.88 -11.40
CA ALA A 7 11.90 12.58 -12.67
C ALA A 7 10.66 12.60 -13.59
N TYR A 8 9.59 11.86 -13.28
CA TYR A 8 8.36 11.83 -14.08
C TYR A 8 7.29 12.76 -13.55
N SER A 9 6.34 13.13 -14.42
CA SER A 9 5.26 14.07 -14.08
C SER A 9 4.26 13.52 -13.05
N LEU A 10 4.09 12.19 -12.97
CA LEU A 10 3.16 11.55 -12.02
C LEU A 10 3.87 10.43 -11.23
N PRO A 11 4.76 10.78 -10.28
CA PRO A 11 5.66 9.82 -9.65
C PRO A 11 5.02 9.04 -8.50
N VAL A 12 3.79 9.35 -8.09
CA VAL A 12 3.16 8.77 -6.89
C VAL A 12 2.02 7.84 -7.28
N MET A 13 2.08 6.57 -6.91
CA MET A 13 0.93 5.66 -6.94
C MET A 13 0.19 5.77 -5.60
N HIS A 14 -1.08 6.18 -5.61
CA HIS A 14 -1.88 6.34 -4.40
C HIS A 14 -3.39 6.24 -4.66
N ILE A 15 -4.18 6.23 -3.59
CA ILE A 15 -5.62 6.46 -3.66
C ILE A 15 -5.96 7.75 -2.91
N THR A 16 -6.72 8.64 -3.54
CA THR A 16 -6.92 10.03 -3.08
C THR A 16 -7.87 10.17 -1.87
N GLY A 17 -8.59 9.10 -1.54
CA GLY A 17 -9.54 9.03 -0.43
C GLY A 17 -10.95 8.63 -0.91
N PRO A 18 -11.99 8.89 -0.11
CA PRO A 18 -13.38 8.58 -0.47
C PRO A 18 -13.77 9.12 -1.84
N GLY A 19 -14.36 8.26 -2.68
CA GLY A 19 -14.74 8.58 -4.06
C GLY A 19 -13.60 8.53 -5.08
N GLY A 20 -12.36 8.31 -4.64
CA GLY A 20 -11.20 8.10 -5.51
C GLY A 20 -10.94 6.62 -5.78
N THR A 21 -10.05 6.40 -6.75
CA THR A 21 -9.51 5.08 -7.11
C THR A 21 -7.98 5.10 -7.01
N VAL A 22 -7.35 3.93 -7.09
CA VAL A 22 -5.89 3.83 -7.19
C VAL A 22 -5.44 4.42 -8.51
N ASP A 23 -4.64 5.49 -8.49
CA ASP A 23 -4.13 6.16 -9.68
C ASP A 23 -2.77 6.81 -9.43
N TRP A 24 -2.17 7.30 -10.52
CA TRP A 24 -0.99 8.15 -10.46
C TRP A 24 -1.35 9.57 -10.04
N GLY A 25 -0.46 10.17 -9.26
CA GLY A 25 -0.55 11.57 -8.85
C GLY A 25 0.82 12.24 -8.85
N THR A 26 0.78 13.57 -8.79
CA THR A 26 1.96 14.41 -8.59
C THR A 26 2.38 14.41 -7.12
N TRP A 27 3.66 14.76 -6.85
CA TRP A 27 4.07 15.06 -5.47
C TRP A 27 3.28 16.23 -4.88
N THR A 28 2.94 17.23 -5.68
CA THR A 28 2.11 18.35 -5.24
C THR A 28 0.76 17.84 -4.76
N GLU A 29 -0.02 17.13 -5.57
CA GLU A 29 -1.33 16.61 -5.16
C GLU A 29 -1.26 15.69 -3.93
N PHE A 30 -0.22 14.86 -3.84
CA PHE A 30 -0.03 13.96 -2.71
C PHE A 30 0.29 14.70 -1.40
N MET A 31 1.05 15.81 -1.50
CA MET A 31 1.62 16.54 -0.36
C MET A 31 0.85 17.82 -0.01
N ASP A 32 0.03 18.34 -0.93
CA ASP A 32 -0.70 19.61 -0.86
C ASP A 32 -2.07 19.46 -0.20
N LYS A 33 -2.07 18.83 0.98
CA LYS A 33 -3.17 18.97 1.93
C LYS A 33 -2.62 19.80 3.08
N SER A 34 -3.08 21.04 3.20
CA SER A 34 -2.62 22.04 4.19
C SER A 34 -2.69 21.58 5.66
N THR A 35 -3.38 20.46 5.93
CA THR A 35 -3.51 19.81 7.23
C THR A 35 -2.55 18.63 7.44
N ASN A 36 -1.80 18.20 6.43
CA ASN A 36 -0.93 17.04 6.48
C ASN A 36 0.54 17.43 6.71
N THR A 37 1.11 16.94 7.81
CA THR A 37 2.55 17.09 8.08
C THR A 37 3.31 15.90 7.49
N PHE A 38 4.26 16.18 6.59
CA PHE A 38 5.13 15.14 6.01
C PHE A 38 5.90 14.39 7.10
N GLN A 39 5.80 13.06 7.12
CA GLN A 39 6.39 12.23 8.17
C GLN A 39 7.76 11.64 7.78
N GLY A 40 8.18 11.76 6.52
CA GLY A 40 9.39 11.15 5.96
C GLY A 40 9.09 10.18 4.83
N VAL A 41 10.15 9.73 4.15
CA VAL A 41 10.12 8.60 3.22
C VAL A 41 10.58 7.35 3.97
N TYR A 42 9.89 6.24 3.77
CA TYR A 42 10.11 4.98 4.47
C TYR A 42 10.23 3.82 3.48
N LYS A 43 10.93 2.77 3.90
CA LYS A 43 11.05 1.50 3.17
C LYS A 43 10.72 0.31 4.09
N PRO A 44 10.40 -0.88 3.54
CA PRO A 44 10.33 -2.10 4.34
C PRO A 44 11.61 -2.31 5.14
N ASN A 45 11.50 -2.95 6.30
CA ASN A 45 12.69 -3.33 7.06
C ASN A 45 13.55 -4.32 6.27
N GLY A 46 14.87 -4.14 6.36
CA GLY A 46 15.85 -4.93 5.60
C GLY A 46 16.25 -4.30 4.25
N THR A 47 16.76 -5.15 3.37
CA THR A 47 17.27 -4.77 2.05
C THR A 47 16.28 -5.21 0.98
N ILE A 48 15.92 -4.28 0.11
CA ILE A 48 15.13 -4.55 -1.10
C ILE A 48 16.00 -4.32 -2.33
N SER A 49 16.08 -5.33 -3.20
CA SER A 49 16.84 -5.24 -4.45
C SER A 49 16.16 -4.31 -5.46
N ASP A 50 16.91 -3.79 -6.42
CA ASP A 50 16.39 -2.96 -7.51
C ASP A 50 15.28 -3.69 -8.29
N TYR A 51 15.54 -4.94 -8.67
CA TYR A 51 14.57 -5.82 -9.32
C TYR A 51 13.27 -5.98 -8.51
N SER A 52 13.39 -6.13 -7.18
CA SER A 52 12.21 -6.21 -6.33
C SER A 52 11.45 -4.89 -6.21
N ARG A 53 12.13 -3.74 -6.24
CA ARG A 53 11.46 -2.43 -6.29
C ARG A 53 10.65 -2.29 -7.58
N ASP A 54 11.20 -2.73 -8.71
CA ASP A 54 10.48 -2.70 -10.00
C ASP A 54 9.23 -3.58 -9.97
N ASN A 55 9.30 -4.75 -9.33
CA ASN A 55 8.14 -5.62 -9.11
C ASN A 55 7.06 -4.93 -8.26
N VAL A 56 7.43 -4.29 -7.14
CA VAL A 56 6.50 -3.52 -6.29
C VAL A 56 5.80 -2.42 -7.09
N VAL A 57 6.56 -1.69 -7.91
CA VAL A 57 6.04 -0.68 -8.83
C VAL A 57 5.08 -1.28 -9.85
N ALA A 58 5.40 -2.45 -10.41
CA ALA A 58 4.53 -3.16 -11.34
C ALA A 58 3.22 -3.63 -10.69
N MET A 59 3.24 -3.99 -9.40
CA MET A 59 2.01 -4.30 -8.67
C MET A 59 1.14 -3.06 -8.48
N GLY A 60 1.73 -1.90 -8.15
CA GLY A 60 0.98 -0.64 -8.10
C GLY A 60 0.28 -0.33 -9.43
N ARG A 61 0.98 -0.55 -10.55
CA ARG A 61 0.38 -0.45 -11.91
C ARG A 61 -0.79 -1.41 -12.09
N LYS A 62 -0.67 -2.65 -11.61
CA LYS A 62 -1.76 -3.63 -11.68
C LYS A 62 -2.97 -3.18 -10.86
N LEU A 63 -2.78 -2.77 -9.59
CA LEU A 63 -3.89 -2.31 -8.73
C LEU A 63 -4.66 -1.13 -9.33
N ARG A 64 -3.97 -0.21 -10.01
CA ARG A 64 -4.61 0.88 -10.76
C ARG A 64 -5.58 0.38 -11.82
N LEU A 65 -5.22 -0.69 -12.55
CA LEU A 65 -6.07 -1.26 -13.61
C LEU A 65 -7.30 -1.98 -13.06
N GLU A 66 -7.26 -2.44 -11.81
CA GLU A 66 -8.41 -3.06 -11.13
C GLU A 66 -9.50 -2.04 -10.73
N ASN A 67 -9.22 -0.73 -10.84
CA ASN A 67 -10.18 0.35 -10.55
C ASN A 67 -10.81 0.26 -9.15
N LEU A 68 -9.97 -0.07 -8.16
CA LEU A 68 -10.39 -0.29 -6.76
C LEU A 68 -10.92 1.01 -6.13
N GLY A 69 -12.06 0.93 -5.46
CA GLY A 69 -12.60 2.05 -4.68
C GLY A 69 -11.91 2.23 -3.33
N TYR A 70 -12.21 3.31 -2.63
CA TYR A 70 -11.64 3.60 -1.32
C TYR A 70 -12.44 2.98 -0.16
N THR A 71 -11.75 2.38 0.81
CA THR A 71 -12.29 2.02 2.13
C THR A 71 -11.52 2.72 3.25
N ALA A 72 -12.20 3.07 4.33
CA ALA A 72 -11.56 3.63 5.54
C ALA A 72 -11.29 2.57 6.62
N LEU A 73 -11.92 1.39 6.51
CA LEU A 73 -12.01 0.42 7.60
C LEU A 73 -10.88 -0.61 7.53
N SER A 74 -10.79 -1.34 6.42
CA SER A 74 -9.75 -2.35 6.18
C SER A 74 -8.65 -1.78 5.30
N GLN A 75 -7.47 -2.40 5.27
CA GLN A 75 -6.46 -2.05 4.26
C GLN A 75 -6.87 -2.53 2.87
N VAL A 76 -7.47 -3.72 2.79
CA VAL A 76 -8.10 -4.26 1.57
C VAL A 76 -9.45 -4.86 1.93
N ASP A 77 -10.43 -4.76 1.03
CA ASP A 77 -11.70 -5.47 1.12
C ASP A 77 -11.84 -6.43 -0.07
N HIS A 78 -12.14 -7.69 0.23
CA HIS A 78 -12.31 -8.78 -0.73
C HIS A 78 -13.26 -9.85 -0.15
N PHE A 79 -13.75 -10.77 -0.99
CA PHE A 79 -14.62 -11.85 -0.51
C PHE A 79 -13.73 -12.89 0.16
N VAL A 80 -14.03 -13.23 1.40
CA VAL A 80 -13.35 -14.31 2.10
C VAL A 80 -14.02 -15.62 1.70
N THR A 81 -13.37 -16.37 0.81
CA THR A 81 -13.80 -17.72 0.44
C THR A 81 -12.92 -18.76 1.15
N SER A 82 -13.48 -19.91 1.49
CA SER A 82 -12.74 -21.00 2.16
C SER A 82 -11.73 -21.72 1.27
N SER A 83 -11.71 -21.41 -0.04
CA SER A 83 -10.94 -22.15 -1.05
C SER A 83 -9.70 -21.42 -1.56
N SER A 84 -9.55 -20.11 -1.35
CA SER A 84 -8.39 -19.37 -1.85
C SER A 84 -7.34 -19.13 -0.76
N SER A 85 -6.13 -19.63 -0.97
CA SER A 85 -4.98 -19.33 -0.12
C SER A 85 -4.47 -17.89 -0.29
N TRP A 86 -4.81 -17.25 -1.41
CA TRP A 86 -4.30 -15.95 -1.81
C TRP A 86 -5.43 -15.02 -2.23
N VAL A 87 -5.29 -13.75 -1.92
CA VAL A 87 -6.17 -12.65 -2.34
C VAL A 87 -5.47 -11.96 -3.49
N ARG A 88 -5.91 -12.20 -4.71
CA ARG A 88 -5.32 -11.61 -5.92
C ARG A 88 -5.84 -10.19 -6.15
N PRO A 89 -5.16 -9.36 -6.95
CA PRO A 89 -5.62 -8.00 -7.25
C PRO A 89 -7.06 -7.97 -7.78
N GLU A 90 -7.40 -8.92 -8.66
CA GLU A 90 -8.74 -9.09 -9.22
C GLU A 90 -9.83 -9.50 -8.20
N ASP A 91 -9.44 -9.95 -7.00
CA ASP A 91 -10.37 -10.28 -5.92
C ASP A 91 -10.73 -9.06 -5.05
N LEU A 92 -9.95 -7.96 -5.18
CA LEU A 92 -10.14 -6.75 -4.39
C LEU A 92 -11.25 -5.88 -4.99
N TRP A 93 -12.06 -5.23 -4.15
CA TRP A 93 -12.99 -4.20 -4.61
C TRP A 93 -12.84 -2.85 -3.88
N LEU A 94 -12.30 -2.82 -2.66
CA LEU A 94 -11.86 -1.59 -1.99
C LEU A 94 -10.46 -1.72 -1.43
N ILE A 95 -9.78 -0.58 -1.33
CA ILE A 95 -8.44 -0.47 -0.76
C ILE A 95 -8.28 0.87 -0.02
N ARG A 96 -7.54 0.87 1.09
CA ARG A 96 -7.20 2.08 1.84
C ARG A 96 -5.85 2.63 1.37
N CYS A 97 -5.55 3.88 1.70
CA CYS A 97 -4.32 4.54 1.27
C CYS A 97 -3.03 3.79 1.65
N ASP A 98 -2.94 3.27 2.87
CA ASP A 98 -1.85 2.40 3.32
C ASP A 98 -1.97 0.95 2.86
N GLY A 99 -3.18 0.50 2.50
CA GLY A 99 -3.39 -0.82 1.89
C GLY A 99 -2.76 -0.93 0.50
N VAL A 100 -2.74 0.14 -0.29
CA VAL A 100 -2.02 0.19 -1.58
C VAL A 100 -0.54 -0.14 -1.36
N VAL A 101 0.09 0.50 -0.38
CA VAL A 101 1.51 0.32 -0.08
C VAL A 101 1.76 -1.09 0.45
N GLU A 102 0.98 -1.52 1.44
CA GLU A 102 1.12 -2.83 2.07
C GLU A 102 0.99 -3.96 1.07
N TYR A 103 -0.09 -3.97 0.29
CA TYR A 103 -0.34 -5.01 -0.70
C TYR A 103 0.77 -5.10 -1.76
N CYS A 104 1.27 -3.96 -2.25
CA CYS A 104 2.34 -3.96 -3.26
C CYS A 104 3.65 -4.56 -2.76
N TYR A 105 4.03 -4.31 -1.51
CA TYR A 105 5.26 -4.85 -0.93
C TYR A 105 5.10 -6.31 -0.50
N GLU A 106 3.99 -6.63 0.17
CA GLU A 106 3.81 -7.94 0.80
C GLU A 106 3.56 -9.05 -0.22
N TRP A 107 2.96 -8.73 -1.37
CA TRP A 107 2.86 -9.66 -2.51
C TRP A 107 4.22 -10.23 -2.94
N TYR A 108 5.30 -9.47 -2.75
CA TYR A 108 6.67 -9.89 -3.10
C TYR A 108 7.52 -10.26 -1.89
N GLY A 109 6.91 -10.54 -0.74
CA GLY A 109 7.65 -11.04 0.42
C GLY A 109 8.19 -9.96 1.35
N TYR A 110 7.84 -8.69 1.16
CA TYR A 110 8.35 -7.58 1.97
C TYR A 110 7.31 -7.11 2.99
N ARG A 111 7.45 -7.56 4.23
CA ARG A 111 6.56 -7.21 5.35
C ARG A 111 6.53 -5.70 5.62
N ILE A 112 5.32 -5.14 5.66
CA ILE A 112 5.03 -3.75 6.04
C ILE A 112 4.37 -3.70 7.42
N TYR A 113 3.57 -4.70 7.79
CA TYR A 113 2.90 -4.76 9.09
C TYR A 113 2.57 -6.21 9.48
N GLY A 114 2.18 -6.43 10.73
CA GLY A 114 1.56 -7.65 11.23
C GLY A 114 2.53 -8.64 11.86
N SER A 115 2.06 -9.79 12.36
CA SER A 115 2.87 -10.84 13.02
C SER A 115 3.43 -11.86 12.02
N ASP A 116 4.30 -12.78 12.44
CA ASP A 116 4.87 -13.80 11.54
C ASP A 116 3.81 -14.68 10.83
N THR A 117 2.61 -14.80 11.41
CA THR A 117 1.50 -15.56 10.84
C THR A 117 0.43 -14.72 10.16
N LEU A 118 0.41 -13.40 10.39
CA LEU A 118 -0.65 -12.49 9.90
C LEU A 118 -0.08 -11.25 9.20
N TRP A 119 1.21 -11.24 8.87
CA TRP A 119 1.80 -10.08 8.22
C TRP A 119 1.33 -9.94 6.78
N ASP A 120 1.27 -11.04 6.04
CA ASP A 120 1.03 -11.05 4.60
C ASP A 120 -0.43 -10.76 4.25
N ILE A 121 -0.77 -9.51 3.95
CA ILE A 121 -2.10 -9.04 3.56
C ILE A 121 -2.67 -9.77 2.33
N THR A 122 -1.81 -10.41 1.54
CA THR A 122 -2.20 -11.13 0.32
C THR A 122 -2.68 -12.55 0.61
N LYS A 123 -2.59 -13.02 1.86
CA LYS A 123 -3.18 -14.31 2.26
C LYS A 123 -4.66 -14.18 2.53
N GLY A 124 -5.40 -15.16 2.03
CA GLY A 124 -6.83 -15.28 2.30
C GLY A 124 -7.10 -15.63 3.77
N GLY A 125 -8.33 -15.35 4.21
CA GLY A 125 -8.83 -15.78 5.50
C GLY A 125 -9.25 -14.64 6.42
N ILE A 126 -10.30 -14.89 7.20
CA ILE A 126 -10.95 -13.89 8.06
C ILE A 126 -9.99 -13.33 9.13
N ALA A 127 -9.07 -14.16 9.63
CA ALA A 127 -8.09 -13.73 10.62
C ALA A 127 -7.12 -12.69 10.05
N ASN A 128 -6.69 -12.88 8.79
CA ASN A 128 -5.78 -11.95 8.12
C ASN A 128 -6.50 -10.64 7.80
N LEU A 129 -7.71 -10.71 7.23
CA LEU A 129 -8.55 -9.54 6.97
C LEU A 129 -8.81 -8.72 8.25
N ASN A 130 -9.17 -9.38 9.35
CA ASN A 130 -9.40 -8.72 10.64
C ASN A 130 -8.11 -8.16 11.27
N HIS A 131 -6.94 -8.70 10.94
CA HIS A 131 -5.67 -8.16 11.42
C HIS A 131 -5.36 -6.82 10.77
N HIS A 132 -5.70 -6.71 9.49
CA HIS A 132 -5.40 -5.62 8.57
C HIS A 132 -6.50 -4.56 8.50
N ASN A 133 -6.82 -3.97 9.65
CA ASN A 133 -7.87 -2.96 9.79
C ASN A 133 -7.44 -1.74 10.61
N ILE A 134 -8.25 -0.68 10.55
CA ILE A 134 -7.97 0.64 11.14
C ILE A 134 -7.75 0.61 12.66
N ALA A 135 -8.40 -0.31 13.38
CA ALA A 135 -8.24 -0.42 14.83
C ALA A 135 -6.82 -0.89 15.19
N ASN A 136 -6.27 -1.79 14.36
CA ASN A 136 -4.97 -2.39 14.60
C ASN A 136 -3.83 -1.55 14.02
N ILE A 137 -4.00 -1.06 12.79
CA ILE A 137 -2.93 -0.43 12.02
C ILE A 137 -3.39 0.86 11.33
N THR A 138 -2.50 1.84 11.37
CA THR A 138 -2.63 3.15 10.73
C THR A 138 -1.34 3.50 10.02
N PRO A 139 -1.35 4.44 9.05
CA PRO A 139 -0.12 4.87 8.38
C PRO A 139 0.97 5.32 9.36
N LYS A 140 0.57 6.00 10.44
CA LYS A 140 1.50 6.43 11.51
C LYS A 140 2.12 5.22 12.22
N LYS A 141 1.34 4.20 12.56
CA LYS A 141 1.84 2.98 13.23
C LYS A 141 2.76 2.17 12.31
N GLN A 142 2.45 2.04 11.01
CA GLN A 142 3.34 1.40 10.03
C GLN A 142 4.70 2.10 9.99
N ALA A 143 4.67 3.43 9.76
CA ALA A 143 5.87 4.25 9.64
C ALA A 143 6.75 4.23 10.91
N GLN A 144 6.14 4.24 12.10
CA GLN A 144 6.88 4.35 13.36
C GLN A 144 7.39 3.01 13.90
N ASN A 145 6.71 1.89 13.61
CA ASN A 145 6.99 0.62 14.28
C ASN A 145 7.45 -0.50 13.33
N TRP A 146 7.19 -0.39 12.02
CA TRP A 146 7.34 -1.50 11.09
C TRP A 146 8.19 -1.21 9.85
N MET A 147 8.55 0.05 9.64
CA MET A 147 9.31 0.48 8.48
C MET A 147 10.55 1.27 8.90
N THR A 148 11.56 1.28 8.02
CA THR A 148 12.79 2.06 8.22
C THR A 148 12.67 3.40 7.51
N LYS A 149 12.84 4.50 8.24
CA LYS A 149 12.93 5.85 7.65
C LYS A 149 14.21 5.99 6.84
N VAL A 150 14.11 6.49 5.61
CA VAL A 150 15.25 6.75 4.71
C VAL A 150 15.52 8.23 4.48
N GLN A 151 14.48 9.08 4.58
CA GLN A 151 14.60 10.52 4.37
C GLN A 151 13.60 11.26 5.26
N SER A 152 14.01 12.40 5.82
CA SER A 152 13.18 13.28 6.65
C SER A 152 12.60 14.48 5.88
N THR A 153 13.17 14.80 4.72
CA THR A 153 12.77 15.91 3.86
C THR A 153 11.88 15.44 2.72
N LYS A 154 11.06 16.35 2.19
CA LYS A 154 10.22 16.07 1.01
C LYS A 154 11.13 15.78 -0.20
N PRO A 155 10.76 14.82 -1.09
CA PRO A 155 11.43 14.61 -2.38
C PRO A 155 11.37 15.82 -3.30
#